data_AF-T1KS35-F1
#
_entry.id   AF-T1KS35-F1
#
_cell.length_a   1.000
_cell.length_b   1.000
_cell.length_c   1.000
_cell.angle_alpha   90.00
_cell.angle_beta   90.00
_cell.angle_gamma   90.00
#
_symmetry.space_group_name_H-M   'P 1'
#
loop_
_entity.id
_entity.type
_entity.pdbx_description
1 polymer ?
#
loop_
_entity_poly.entity_id
_entity_poly.type
_entity_poly.pdbx_seq_one_letter_code
_entity_poly.pdbx_strand_id
1 'polypeptide(L)'
;MCRYFELPTWDEALLLILFKFIGAALSCASVAWGANLIAVHYEDVLAVGRGPAIMSIIVGVCAALLHWCECLSDMKKSSFVMNFVGSILLLLVIAEFTIGGFAFKYSNQLEDVTIEQFQSKIKEVEDGKMPELKENMDNFQIKMQCCGAFNASDWLQIPDSCFADQKQRKDIYTEGCVHAIKIVLAPTMEQLAIFVTALACLQIFIMLIFIVNYVRYHYERAEYEPV
;
A
#
# COMPACT_ATOMS: atom_id res chain seq x y z
N MET A 1 -7.42 -2.51 -52.57
CA MET A 1 -6.29 -3.43 -52.39
C MET A 1 -6.27 -3.80 -50.92
N CYS A 2 -6.88 -4.93 -50.57
CA CYS A 2 -7.08 -5.36 -49.18
C CYS A 2 -5.73 -5.48 -48.47
N ARG A 3 -5.45 -4.59 -47.52
CA ARG A 3 -4.42 -4.85 -46.53
C ARG A 3 -4.95 -5.92 -45.60
N TYR A 4 -4.15 -6.96 -45.44
CA TYR A 4 -4.41 -8.09 -44.55
C TYR A 4 -4.87 -7.57 -43.19
N PHE A 5 -6.03 -8.05 -42.78
CA PHE A 5 -6.49 -8.08 -41.41
C PHE A 5 -5.49 -8.92 -40.60
N GLU A 6 -4.43 -8.30 -40.09
CA GLU A 6 -3.67 -8.88 -38.99
C GLU A 6 -4.45 -8.60 -37.70
N LEU A 7 -5.48 -9.44 -37.49
CA LEU A 7 -5.83 -9.82 -36.12
C LEU A 7 -4.53 -10.06 -35.36
N PRO A 8 -4.42 -9.65 -34.07
CA PRO A 8 -3.32 -10.15 -33.24
C PRO A 8 -3.24 -11.65 -33.46
N THR A 9 -2.06 -12.17 -33.82
CA THR A 9 -1.87 -13.62 -33.93
C THR A 9 -2.33 -14.22 -32.60
N TRP A 10 -2.91 -15.42 -32.62
CA TRP A 10 -3.44 -16.06 -31.41
C TRP A 10 -2.43 -16.06 -30.24
N ASP A 11 -1.14 -16.04 -30.58
CA ASP A 11 -0.02 -15.90 -29.65
C ASP A 11 -0.01 -14.56 -28.89
N GLU A 12 -0.28 -13.42 -29.54
CA GLU A 12 -0.30 -12.10 -28.89
C GLU A 12 -1.51 -11.93 -27.95
N ALA A 13 -2.68 -12.41 -28.37
CA ALA A 13 -3.89 -12.36 -27.55
C ALA A 13 -3.79 -13.29 -26.31
N LEU A 14 -3.19 -14.47 -26.48
CA LEU A 14 -2.92 -15.39 -25.39
C LEU A 14 -1.96 -14.76 -24.36
N LEU A 15 -0.88 -14.14 -24.83
CA LEU A 15 0.10 -13.48 -23.97
C LEU A 15 -0.53 -12.39 -23.09
N LEU A 16 -1.44 -11.59 -23.65
CA LEU A 16 -2.17 -10.56 -22.91
C LEU A 16 -3.07 -11.12 -21.81
N ILE A 17 -3.81 -12.18 -22.15
CA ILE A 17 -4.67 -12.87 -21.18
C ILE A 17 -3.81 -13.43 -20.04
N LEU A 18 -2.65 -14.01 -20.35
CA LEU A 18 -1.71 -14.52 -19.34
C LEU A 18 -1.22 -13.40 -18.41
N PHE A 19 -0.80 -12.24 -18.93
CA PHE A 19 -0.37 -11.13 -18.09
C PHE A 19 -1.46 -10.59 -17.18
N LYS A 20 -2.71 -10.52 -17.66
CA LYS A 20 -3.87 -10.13 -16.82
C LYS A 20 -4.12 -11.14 -15.70
N PHE A 21 -4.02 -12.44 -15.99
CA PHE A 21 -4.12 -13.48 -14.96
C PHE A 21 -2.97 -13.42 -13.96
N ILE A 22 -1.75 -13.09 -14.39
CA ILE A 22 -0.62 -12.86 -13.49
C ILE A 22 -0.92 -11.67 -12.56
N GLY A 23 -1.47 -10.57 -13.08
CA GLY A 23 -1.86 -9.42 -12.26
C GLY A 23 -2.92 -9.75 -11.24
N ALA A 24 -3.95 -10.49 -11.64
CA ALA A 24 -4.99 -10.98 -10.73
C ALA A 24 -4.39 -11.90 -9.65
N ALA A 25 -3.46 -12.80 -10.02
CA ALA A 25 -2.80 -13.70 -9.07
C ALA A 25 -1.91 -12.93 -8.07
N LEU A 26 -1.12 -11.95 -8.53
CA LEU A 26 -0.32 -11.07 -7.67
C LEU A 26 -1.19 -10.27 -6.71
N SER A 27 -2.33 -9.76 -7.20
CA SER A 27 -3.32 -9.05 -6.40
C SER A 27 -3.87 -9.96 -5.29
N CYS A 28 -4.30 -11.17 -5.63
CA CYS A 28 -4.75 -12.17 -4.64
C CYS A 28 -3.66 -12.54 -3.63
N ALA A 29 -2.40 -12.65 -4.06
CA ALA A 29 -1.27 -12.91 -3.18
C ALA A 29 -1.06 -11.76 -2.18
N SER A 30 -1.18 -10.50 -2.61
CA SER A 30 -1.07 -9.33 -1.72
C SER A 30 -2.20 -9.28 -0.68
N VAL A 31 -3.42 -9.71 -1.04
CA VAL A 31 -4.55 -9.82 -0.11
C VAL A 31 -4.30 -10.92 0.91
N ALA A 32 -3.87 -12.10 0.44
CA ALA A 32 -3.55 -13.24 1.31
C ALA A 32 -2.42 -12.90 2.29
N TRP A 33 -1.39 -12.18 1.81
CA TRP A 33 -0.31 -11.67 2.63
C TRP A 33 -0.85 -10.76 3.75
N GLY A 34 -1.63 -9.73 3.40
CA GLY A 34 -2.18 -8.79 4.37
C GLY A 34 -3.08 -9.47 5.40
N ALA A 35 -3.92 -10.42 4.96
CA ALA A 35 -4.78 -11.19 5.86
C ALA A 35 -3.96 -12.09 6.81
N ASN A 36 -2.89 -12.72 6.32
CA ASN A 36 -2.00 -13.53 7.16
C ASN A 36 -1.28 -12.67 8.21
N LEU A 37 -0.84 -11.45 7.85
CA LEU A 37 -0.20 -10.53 8.79
C LEU A 37 -1.13 -10.17 9.95
N ILE A 38 -2.42 -9.96 9.69
CA ILE A 38 -3.43 -9.70 10.73
C ILE A 38 -3.66 -10.94 11.59
N ALA A 39 -3.66 -12.14 11.00
CA ALA A 39 -3.97 -13.38 11.72
C ALA A 39 -2.84 -13.87 12.63
N VAL A 40 -1.57 -13.69 12.25
CA VAL A 40 -0.41 -14.31 12.93
C VAL A 40 0.27 -13.36 13.93
N HIS A 41 0.18 -12.04 13.75
CA HIS A 41 0.93 -11.05 14.55
C HIS A 41 0.08 -10.21 15.51
N TYR A 42 -1.13 -10.67 15.85
CA TYR A 42 -2.06 -9.90 16.67
C TYR A 42 -1.78 -10.01 18.17
N GLU A 43 -0.83 -9.21 18.63
CA GLU A 43 -0.84 -8.69 20.00
C GLU A 43 -0.66 -7.17 19.92
N ASP A 44 -1.76 -6.46 19.71
CA ASP A 44 -1.70 -5.02 19.49
C ASP A 44 -1.80 -4.25 20.79
N VAL A 45 -0.74 -3.50 21.06
CA VAL A 45 -0.75 -2.50 22.12
C VAL A 45 -1.05 -1.09 21.57
N LEU A 46 -0.99 -0.85 20.25
CA LEU A 46 -1.27 0.50 19.70
C LEU A 46 -1.89 0.56 18.30
N ALA A 47 -2.30 -0.56 17.68
CA ALA A 47 -2.90 -0.64 16.34
C ALA A 47 -2.03 -0.12 15.17
N VAL A 48 -0.88 0.49 15.44
CA VAL A 48 0.06 1.06 14.46
C VAL A 48 0.58 0.00 13.47
N GLY A 49 0.72 -1.26 13.90
CA GLY A 49 1.16 -2.37 13.04
C GLY A 49 0.15 -2.80 11.97
N ARG A 50 -1.13 -2.39 12.06
CA ARG A 50 -2.17 -2.84 11.12
C ARG A 50 -2.20 -2.07 9.81
N GLY A 51 -1.65 -0.85 9.79
CA GLY A 51 -1.70 0.03 8.63
C GLY A 51 -1.27 -0.67 7.35
N PRO A 52 -0.05 -1.25 7.28
CA PRO A 52 0.44 -1.89 6.06
C PRO A 52 -0.40 -3.10 5.62
N ALA A 53 -0.87 -3.92 6.57
CA ALA A 53 -1.74 -5.06 6.26
C ALA A 53 -3.07 -4.62 5.63
N ILE A 54 -3.73 -3.64 6.25
CA ILE A 54 -5.01 -3.12 5.77
C ILE A 54 -4.83 -2.50 4.38
N MET A 55 -3.75 -1.71 4.19
CA MET A 55 -3.43 -1.13 2.89
C MET A 55 -3.19 -2.20 1.83
N SER A 56 -2.44 -3.27 2.15
CA SER A 56 -2.22 -4.40 1.24
C SER A 56 -3.53 -5.05 0.80
N ILE A 57 -4.47 -5.25 1.73
CA ILE A 57 -5.78 -5.85 1.43
C ILE A 57 -6.60 -4.93 0.52
N ILE A 58 -6.69 -3.64 0.85
CA ILE A 58 -7.48 -2.68 0.06
C ILE A 58 -6.93 -2.58 -1.37
N VAL A 59 -5.62 -2.34 -1.52
CA VAL A 59 -4.97 -2.23 -2.83
C VAL A 59 -5.13 -3.53 -3.61
N GLY A 60 -4.88 -4.68 -2.98
CA GLY A 60 -5.00 -5.99 -3.63
C GLY A 60 -6.42 -6.31 -4.10
N VAL A 61 -7.45 -6.00 -3.31
CA VAL A 61 -8.85 -6.21 -3.72
C VAL A 61 -9.22 -5.30 -4.88
N CYS A 62 -8.86 -4.01 -4.81
CA CYS A 62 -9.10 -3.06 -5.89
C CYS A 62 -8.41 -3.51 -7.19
N ALA A 63 -7.14 -3.88 -7.12
CA ALA A 63 -6.37 -4.36 -8.26
C ALA A 63 -6.96 -5.66 -8.86
N ALA A 64 -7.38 -6.62 -8.03
CA ALA A 64 -8.01 -7.85 -8.50
C ALA A 64 -9.32 -7.58 -9.27
N LEU A 65 -10.16 -6.65 -8.79
CA LEU A 65 -11.39 -6.26 -9.48
C LEU A 65 -11.10 -5.56 -10.81
N LEU A 66 -10.06 -4.72 -10.85
CA LEU A 66 -9.65 -4.04 -12.08
C LEU A 66 -9.17 -5.03 -13.14
N HIS A 67 -8.29 -5.97 -12.77
CA HIS A 67 -7.85 -7.03 -13.67
C HIS A 67 -9.01 -7.88 -14.21
N TRP A 68 -10.05 -8.11 -13.39
CA TRP A 68 -11.26 -8.76 -13.86
C TRP A 68 -12.02 -7.91 -14.90
N CYS A 69 -12.17 -6.61 -14.65
CA CYS A 69 -12.80 -5.68 -15.60
C CYS A 69 -12.02 -5.56 -16.92
N GLU A 70 -10.68 -5.61 -16.87
CA GLU A 70 -9.82 -5.60 -18.06
C GLU A 70 -10.06 -6.80 -18.98
N CYS A 71 -10.34 -7.98 -18.42
CA CYS A 71 -10.71 -9.16 -19.21
C CYS A 71 -12.08 -8.99 -19.89
N LEU A 72 -13.06 -8.41 -19.19
CA LEU A 72 -14.40 -8.16 -19.75
C LEU A 72 -14.38 -7.13 -20.89
N SER A 73 -13.50 -6.13 -20.80
CA SER A 73 -13.34 -5.10 -21.84
C SER A 73 -12.95 -5.70 -23.19
N ASP A 74 -11.98 -6.61 -23.21
CA ASP A 74 -11.49 -7.26 -24.42
C ASP A 74 -12.56 -8.16 -25.07
N MET A 75 -13.40 -8.79 -24.25
CA MET A 75 -14.49 -9.65 -24.74
C MET A 75 -15.61 -8.84 -25.39
N LYS A 76 -15.99 -7.70 -24.79
CA LYS A 76 -17.20 -6.95 -25.20
C LYS A 76 -16.95 -6.04 -26.41
N LYS A 77 -15.69 -5.77 -26.80
CA LYS A 77 -15.24 -4.95 -27.95
C LYS A 77 -16.09 -3.68 -28.22
N SER A 78 -16.65 -3.10 -27.15
CA SER A 78 -17.49 -1.92 -27.22
C SER A 78 -16.63 -0.70 -26.94
N SER A 79 -16.66 0.30 -27.83
CA SER A 79 -15.89 1.54 -27.69
C SER A 79 -16.15 2.24 -26.34
N PHE A 80 -17.39 2.21 -25.83
CA PHE A 80 -17.71 2.77 -24.52
C PHE A 80 -16.97 2.05 -23.37
N VAL A 81 -16.99 0.72 -23.36
CA VAL A 81 -16.35 -0.09 -22.31
C VAL A 81 -14.83 0.05 -22.36
N MET A 82 -14.26 0.04 -23.57
CA MET A 82 -12.84 0.27 -23.80
C MET A 82 -12.40 1.64 -23.26
N ASN A 83 -13.10 2.72 -23.65
CA ASN A 83 -12.79 4.07 -23.18
C ASN A 83 -12.89 4.19 -21.66
N PHE A 84 -13.92 3.61 -21.06
CA PHE A 84 -14.13 3.66 -19.61
C PHE A 84 -13.01 2.96 -18.84
N VAL A 85 -12.69 1.72 -19.20
CA VAL A 85 -11.63 0.94 -18.55
C VAL A 85 -10.26 1.60 -18.78
N GLY A 86 -9.95 2.04 -20.01
CA GLY A 86 -8.70 2.74 -20.30
C GLY A 86 -8.53 4.04 -19.51
N SER A 87 -9.62 4.80 -19.31
CA SER A 87 -9.59 6.04 -18.51
C SER A 87 -9.28 5.77 -17.04
N ILE A 88 -9.88 4.71 -16.46
CA ILE A 88 -9.61 4.32 -15.07
C ILE A 88 -8.14 3.90 -14.91
N LEU A 89 -7.61 3.09 -15.84
CA LEU A 89 -6.21 2.65 -15.79
C LEU A 89 -5.24 3.82 -15.86
N LEU A 90 -5.51 4.80 -16.73
CA LEU A 90 -4.68 6.01 -16.81
C LEU A 90 -4.70 6.81 -15.51
N LEU A 91 -5.89 7.00 -14.91
CA LEU A 91 -6.03 7.72 -13.64
C LEU A 91 -5.28 7.01 -12.51
N LEU A 92 -5.29 5.67 -12.50
CA LEU A 92 -4.56 4.89 -11.51
C LEU A 92 -3.05 5.03 -11.66
N VAL A 93 -2.52 4.98 -12.88
CA VAL A 93 -1.07 5.21 -13.12
C VAL A 93 -0.67 6.61 -12.60
N ILE A 94 -1.48 7.63 -12.88
CA ILE A 94 -1.23 9.00 -12.38
C ILE A 94 -1.27 9.02 -10.85
N ALA A 95 -2.25 8.35 -10.24
CA ALA A 95 -2.36 8.26 -8.79
C ALA A 95 -1.15 7.55 -8.16
N GLU A 96 -0.68 6.45 -8.73
CA GLU A 96 0.50 5.70 -8.26
C GLU A 96 1.77 6.56 -8.28
N PHE A 97 2.05 7.23 -9.40
CA PHE A 97 3.20 8.13 -9.49
C PHE A 97 3.09 9.32 -8.54
N THR A 98 1.88 9.85 -8.36
CA THR A 98 1.63 10.95 -7.43
C THR A 98 1.89 10.48 -6.00
N ILE A 99 1.21 9.42 -5.54
CA ILE A 99 1.35 8.88 -4.18
C ILE A 99 2.80 8.47 -3.92
N GLY A 100 3.45 7.76 -4.84
CA GLY A 100 4.85 7.37 -4.73
C GLY A 100 5.79 8.57 -4.64
N GLY A 101 5.58 9.60 -5.47
CA GLY A 101 6.36 10.83 -5.45
C GLY A 101 6.19 11.63 -4.15
N PHE A 102 4.96 11.75 -3.64
CA PHE A 102 4.68 12.38 -2.35
C PHE A 102 5.30 11.58 -1.19
N ALA A 103 5.15 10.26 -1.18
CA ALA A 103 5.73 9.39 -0.16
C ALA A 103 7.26 9.52 -0.12
N PHE A 104 7.91 9.58 -1.28
CA PHE A 104 9.36 9.81 -1.37
C PHE A 104 9.75 11.18 -0.83
N LYS A 105 9.09 12.26 -1.32
CA LYS A 105 9.41 13.64 -0.96
C LYS A 105 9.21 13.95 0.52
N TYR A 106 8.15 13.43 1.12
CA TYR A 106 7.73 13.76 2.49
C TYR A 106 8.06 12.67 3.52
N SER A 107 8.84 11.66 3.15
CA SER A 107 9.27 10.56 4.01
C SER A 107 9.82 11.03 5.37
N ASN A 108 10.70 12.04 5.39
CA ASN A 108 11.25 12.59 6.64
C ASN A 108 10.21 13.40 7.43
N GLN A 109 9.37 14.18 6.76
CA GLN A 109 8.34 14.99 7.43
C GLN A 109 7.27 14.12 8.09
N LEU A 110 6.97 12.94 7.53
CA LEU A 110 6.04 11.99 8.13
C LEU A 110 6.56 11.47 9.48
N GLU A 111 7.88 11.30 9.64
CA GLU A 111 8.49 10.92 10.91
C GLU A 111 8.29 12.01 11.96
N ASP A 112 8.58 13.27 11.62
CA ASP A 112 8.40 14.42 12.51
C ASP A 112 6.93 14.56 12.96
N VAL A 113 5.98 14.46 12.03
CA VAL A 113 4.55 14.49 12.34
C VAL A 113 4.15 13.34 13.26
N THR A 114 4.73 12.15 13.05
CA THR A 114 4.46 10.98 13.90
C THR A 114 4.99 11.20 15.32
N ILE A 115 6.18 11.81 15.46
CA ILE A 115 6.75 12.20 16.76
C ILE A 115 5.84 13.19 17.47
N GLU A 116 5.39 14.26 16.80
CA GLU A 116 4.50 15.25 17.39
C GLU A 116 3.16 14.65 17.84
N GLN A 117 2.58 13.75 17.04
CA GLN A 117 1.36 13.05 17.39
C GLN A 117 1.55 12.14 18.61
N PHE A 118 2.67 11.42 18.67
CA PHE A 118 2.99 10.56 19.81
C PHE A 118 3.23 11.38 21.08
N GLN A 119 3.94 12.51 20.99
CA GLN A 119 4.12 13.45 22.10
C GLN A 119 2.79 14.04 22.60
N SER A 120 1.84 14.31 21.69
CA SER A 120 0.49 14.73 22.09
C SER A 120 -0.22 13.64 22.90
N LYS A 121 -0.03 12.36 22.54
CA LYS A 121 -0.60 11.23 23.29
C LYS A 121 0.06 11.04 24.65
N ILE A 122 1.36 11.26 24.76
CA ILE A 122 2.08 11.30 26.04
C ILE A 122 1.45 12.36 26.97
N LYS A 123 1.21 13.57 26.47
CA LYS A 123 0.56 14.64 27.26
C LYS A 123 -0.85 14.25 27.72
N GLU A 124 -1.64 13.58 26.88
CA GLU A 124 -2.96 13.07 27.28
C GLU A 124 -2.88 12.02 28.41
N VAL A 125 -1.84 11.19 28.42
CA VAL A 125 -1.56 10.23 29.49
C VAL A 125 -1.13 10.95 30.78
N GLU A 126 -0.24 11.94 30.68
CA GLU A 126 0.24 12.72 31.83
C GLU A 126 -0.87 13.55 32.48
N ASP A 127 -1.78 14.10 31.68
CA ASP A 127 -2.96 14.82 32.14
C ASP A 127 -3.98 13.91 32.85
N GLY A 128 -3.78 12.58 32.84
CA GLY A 128 -4.65 11.60 33.49
C GLY A 128 -6.03 11.48 32.84
N LYS A 129 -6.20 11.97 31.61
CA LYS A 129 -7.51 12.03 30.92
C LYS A 129 -8.03 10.65 30.53
N MET A 130 -7.15 9.67 30.33
CA MET A 130 -7.49 8.34 29.83
C MET A 130 -6.63 7.25 30.50
N PRO A 131 -7.11 6.55 31.55
CA PRO A 131 -6.34 5.51 32.24
C PRO A 131 -6.03 4.31 31.34
N GLU A 132 -6.93 3.94 30.42
CA GLU A 132 -6.70 2.88 29.43
C GLU A 132 -5.56 3.22 28.46
N LEU A 133 -5.38 4.51 28.14
CA LEU A 133 -4.29 4.97 27.27
C LEU A 133 -2.93 4.78 27.95
N LYS A 134 -2.87 4.94 29.28
CA LYS A 134 -1.65 4.74 30.07
C LYS A 134 -1.20 3.28 30.04
N GLU A 135 -2.10 2.35 30.31
CA GLU A 135 -1.78 0.92 30.31
C GLU A 135 -1.28 0.45 28.93
N ASN A 136 -1.94 0.92 27.86
CA ASN A 136 -1.47 0.65 26.50
C ASN A 136 -0.09 1.26 26.25
N MET A 137 0.14 2.52 26.62
CA MET A 137 1.46 3.14 26.46
C MET A 137 2.56 2.38 27.22
N ASP A 138 2.29 1.96 28.46
CA ASP A 138 3.24 1.24 29.30
C ASP A 138 3.56 -0.14 28.72
N ASN A 139 2.54 -0.91 28.34
CA ASN A 139 2.71 -2.21 27.68
C ASN A 139 3.50 -2.07 26.37
N PHE A 140 3.31 -0.97 25.66
CA PHE A 140 3.96 -0.73 24.37
C PHE A 140 5.45 -0.46 24.56
N GLN A 141 5.79 0.42 25.50
CA GLN A 141 7.17 0.76 25.84
C GLN A 141 7.96 -0.45 26.32
N ILE A 142 7.33 -1.32 27.13
CA ILE A 142 7.94 -2.58 27.59
C ILE A 142 8.17 -3.54 26.41
N LYS A 143 7.16 -3.75 25.56
CA LYS A 143 7.21 -4.71 24.46
C LYS A 143 8.21 -4.31 23.38
N MET A 144 8.29 -3.01 23.09
CA MET A 144 9.17 -2.44 22.07
C MET A 144 10.53 -2.01 22.63
N GLN A 145 10.72 -2.09 23.94
CA GLN A 145 11.94 -1.66 24.64
C GLN A 145 12.37 -0.24 24.25
N CYS A 146 11.40 0.68 24.24
CA CYS A 146 11.55 2.08 23.85
C CYS A 146 10.99 3.00 24.93
N CYS A 147 11.39 4.28 24.92
CA CYS A 147 10.84 5.28 25.85
C CYS A 147 10.60 6.63 25.17
N GLY A 148 9.40 7.18 25.37
CA GLY A 148 8.98 8.44 24.77
C GLY A 148 8.75 8.34 23.26
N ALA A 149 8.45 9.45 22.60
CA ALA A 149 8.28 9.50 21.16
C ALA A 149 9.63 9.45 20.43
N PHE A 150 10.51 10.38 20.80
CA PHE A 150 11.87 10.52 20.32
C PHE A 150 12.88 10.02 21.36
N ASN A 151 12.66 10.27 22.65
CA ASN A 151 13.43 9.70 23.75
C ASN A 151 12.73 9.90 25.11
N ALA A 152 13.33 9.39 26.18
CA ALA A 152 12.76 9.47 27.54
C ALA A 152 12.48 10.89 28.07
N SER A 153 13.11 11.93 27.53
CA SER A 153 12.87 13.33 27.95
C SER A 153 11.53 13.89 27.48
N ASP A 154 10.80 13.16 26.62
CA ASP A 154 9.43 13.51 26.24
C ASP A 154 8.46 13.41 27.44
N TRP A 155 8.83 12.70 28.50
CA TRP A 155 8.06 12.59 29.74
C TRP A 155 8.51 13.64 30.76
N LEU A 156 7.54 14.31 31.39
CA LEU A 156 7.76 15.12 32.60
C LEU A 156 8.19 14.23 33.77
N GLN A 157 7.55 13.07 33.89
CA GLN A 157 7.92 12.03 34.85
C GLN A 157 8.00 10.70 34.12
N ILE A 158 9.22 10.21 33.93
CA ILE A 158 9.49 8.96 33.20
C ILE A 158 8.75 7.81 33.90
N PRO A 159 7.87 7.07 33.18
CA PRO A 159 7.12 5.95 33.74
C PRO A 159 8.01 4.73 33.99
N ASP A 160 7.55 3.81 34.85
CA ASP A 160 8.32 2.60 35.18
C ASP A 160 8.49 1.66 33.97
N SER A 161 7.56 1.71 33.02
CA SER A 161 7.57 0.98 31.74
C SER A 161 8.77 1.30 30.83
N CYS A 162 9.44 2.44 31.05
CA CYS A 162 10.65 2.82 30.34
C CYS A 162 11.94 2.17 30.86
N PHE A 163 11.89 1.40 31.96
CA PHE A 163 13.06 0.78 32.59
C PHE A 163 13.04 -0.74 32.41
N ALA A 164 14.20 -1.32 32.07
CA ALA A 164 14.33 -2.77 32.00
C ALA A 164 14.16 -3.44 33.38
N ASP A 165 14.69 -2.81 34.44
CA ASP A 165 14.33 -3.14 35.82
C ASP A 165 13.38 -2.06 36.38
N GLN A 166 12.08 -2.36 36.30
CA GLN A 166 11.01 -1.48 36.77
C GLN A 166 11.08 -1.23 38.29
N LYS A 167 11.52 -2.23 39.08
CA LYS A 167 11.53 -2.12 40.55
C LYS A 167 12.66 -1.24 41.04
N GLN A 168 13.83 -1.35 40.41
CA GLN A 168 15.02 -0.56 40.77
C GLN A 168 15.14 0.74 39.97
N ARG A 169 14.27 0.96 38.97
CA ARG A 169 14.35 2.05 38.00
C ARG A 169 15.76 2.16 37.40
N LYS A 170 16.25 1.02 36.92
CA LYS A 170 17.59 0.88 36.34
C LYS A 170 17.48 0.52 34.87
N ASP A 171 18.48 0.94 34.08
CA ASP A 171 18.62 0.62 32.66
C ASP A 171 17.44 1.13 31.83
N ILE A 172 17.41 2.44 31.63
CA ILE A 172 16.37 3.13 30.83
C ILE A 172 16.52 2.83 29.34
N TYR A 173 15.40 2.62 28.65
CA TYR A 173 15.40 2.53 27.19
C TYR A 173 15.76 3.89 26.57
N THR A 174 16.86 3.94 25.83
CA THR A 174 17.36 5.17 25.18
C THR A 174 16.70 5.44 23.83
N GLU A 175 16.16 4.40 23.20
CA GLU A 175 15.52 4.49 21.88
C GLU A 175 14.12 5.08 21.98
N GLY A 176 13.80 6.00 21.07
CA GLY A 176 12.46 6.55 20.91
C GLY A 176 11.50 5.55 20.28
N CYS A 177 10.25 5.56 20.72
CA CYS A 177 9.26 4.60 20.24
C CYS A 177 8.90 4.77 18.75
N VAL A 178 8.95 5.98 18.21
CA VAL A 178 8.70 6.20 16.77
C VAL A 178 9.81 5.55 15.93
N HIS A 179 11.06 5.64 16.37
CA HIS A 179 12.19 5.00 15.71
C HIS A 179 12.11 3.46 15.81
N ALA A 180 11.81 2.94 16.99
CA ALA A 180 11.64 1.50 17.21
C ALA A 180 10.55 0.90 16.31
N ILE A 181 9.40 1.58 16.18
CA ILE A 181 8.32 1.16 15.25
C ILE A 181 8.83 1.16 13.81
N LYS A 182 9.54 2.22 13.39
CA LYS A 182 10.05 2.34 12.02
C LYS A 182 10.92 1.15 11.63
N ILE A 183 11.80 0.69 12.53
CA ILE A 183 12.66 -0.49 12.30
C ILE A 183 11.82 -1.77 12.18
N VAL A 184 10.86 -1.97 13.10
CA VAL A 184 10.03 -3.18 13.11
C VAL A 184 9.10 -3.23 11.89
N LEU A 185 8.61 -2.08 11.42
CA LEU A 185 7.67 -1.98 10.30
C LEU A 185 8.36 -1.92 8.94
N ALA A 186 9.64 -1.57 8.88
CA ALA A 186 10.43 -1.48 7.64
C ALA A 186 10.30 -2.71 6.72
N PRO A 187 10.48 -3.97 7.18
CA PRO A 187 10.38 -5.13 6.30
C PRO A 187 8.98 -5.32 5.71
N THR A 188 7.93 -5.03 6.49
CA THR A 188 6.54 -5.10 6.02
C THR A 188 6.26 -4.02 4.97
N MET A 189 6.74 -2.80 5.21
CA MET A 189 6.60 -1.70 4.26
C MET A 189 7.38 -1.95 2.96
N GLU A 190 8.55 -2.57 3.05
CA GLU A 190 9.35 -2.99 1.89
C GLU A 190 8.59 -4.02 1.05
N GLN A 191 8.02 -5.05 1.67
CA GLN A 191 7.22 -6.06 0.97
C GLN A 191 5.98 -5.45 0.30
N LEU A 192 5.27 -4.56 1.00
CA LEU A 192 4.16 -3.81 0.42
C LEU A 192 4.60 -3.00 -0.80
N ALA A 193 5.73 -2.30 -0.70
CA ALA A 193 6.28 -1.52 -1.81
C ALA A 193 6.64 -2.40 -3.01
N ILE A 194 7.17 -3.62 -2.79
CA ILE A 194 7.44 -4.59 -3.86
C ILE A 194 6.15 -4.99 -4.57
N PHE A 195 5.09 -5.36 -3.84
CA PHE A 195 3.80 -5.73 -4.44
C PHE A 195 3.22 -4.59 -5.28
N VAL A 196 3.14 -3.38 -4.70
CA VAL A 196 2.59 -2.20 -5.38
C VAL A 196 3.40 -1.86 -6.63
N THR A 197 4.73 -1.88 -6.54
CA THR A 197 5.60 -1.58 -7.69
C THR A 197 5.46 -2.63 -8.79
N ALA A 198 5.37 -3.92 -8.43
CA ALA A 198 5.16 -5.00 -9.40
C ALA A 198 3.82 -4.86 -10.14
N LEU A 199 2.74 -4.54 -9.40
CA LEU A 199 1.42 -4.27 -9.98
C LEU A 199 1.45 -3.04 -10.90
N ALA A 200 2.09 -1.94 -10.48
CA ALA A 200 2.24 -0.73 -11.28
C ALA A 200 3.00 -0.99 -12.59
N CYS A 201 4.11 -1.73 -12.54
CA CYS A 201 4.86 -2.13 -13.73
C CYS A 201 4.01 -2.96 -14.71
N LEU A 202 3.26 -3.92 -14.18
CA LEU A 202 2.36 -4.74 -14.98
C LEU A 202 1.22 -3.91 -15.60
N GLN A 203 0.64 -3.00 -14.82
CA GLN A 203 -0.40 -2.08 -15.28
C GLN A 203 0.10 -1.19 -16.43
N ILE A 204 1.31 -0.63 -16.31
CA ILE A 204 1.91 0.17 -17.40
C ILE A 204 2.11 -0.68 -18.65
N PHE A 205 2.59 -1.92 -18.50
CA PHE A 205 2.77 -2.83 -19.63
C PHE A 205 1.43 -3.15 -20.33
N ILE A 206 0.39 -3.48 -19.55
CA ILE A 206 -0.96 -3.73 -20.08
C ILE A 206 -1.51 -2.47 -20.77
N MET A 207 -1.31 -1.29 -20.17
CA MET A 207 -1.76 -0.01 -20.72
C MET A 207 -1.09 0.32 -22.06
N LEU A 208 0.21 0.09 -22.21
CA LEU A 208 0.91 0.33 -23.48
C LEU A 208 0.30 -0.50 -24.61
N ILE A 209 0.05 -1.79 -24.35
CA ILE A 209 -0.56 -2.67 -25.35
C ILE A 209 -2.03 -2.31 -25.59
N PHE A 210 -2.76 -1.94 -24.53
CA PHE A 210 -4.12 -1.44 -24.64
C PHE A 210 -4.22 -0.24 -25.57
N ILE A 211 -3.30 0.73 -25.47
CA ILE A 211 -3.23 1.91 -26.35
C ILE A 211 -2.98 1.49 -27.80
N VAL A 212 -2.05 0.57 -28.05
CA VAL A 212 -1.77 0.07 -29.42
C VAL A 212 -3.03 -0.57 -30.02
N ASN A 213 -3.71 -1.43 -29.27
CA ASN A 213 -4.95 -2.08 -29.71
C ASN A 213 -6.09 -1.09 -29.91
N TYR A 214 -6.18 -0.08 -29.04
CA TYR A 214 -7.17 0.99 -29.14
C TYR A 214 -6.99 1.82 -30.42
N VAL A 215 -5.75 2.22 -30.74
CA VAL A 215 -5.43 2.97 -31.96
C VAL A 215 -5.74 2.12 -33.20
N ARG A 216 -5.37 0.83 -33.20
CA ARG A 216 -5.70 -0.09 -34.30
C ARG A 216 -7.20 -0.20 -34.51
N TYR A 217 -7.96 -0.42 -33.43
CA TYR A 217 -9.42 -0.52 -33.47
C TYR A 217 -10.08 0.74 -34.07
N HIS A 218 -9.62 1.93 -33.67
CA HIS A 218 -10.17 3.17 -34.20
C HIS A 218 -9.76 3.46 -35.66
N TYR A 219 -8.52 3.11 -36.04
CA TYR A 219 -8.05 3.25 -37.41
C TYR A 219 -8.87 2.37 -38.36
N GLU A 220 -9.09 1.09 -38.01
CA GLU A 220 -9.90 0.17 -38.80
C GLU A 220 -11.35 0.66 -38.92
N ARG A 221 -11.96 1.11 -37.81
CA ARG A 221 -13.33 1.62 -37.84
C ARG A 221 -13.51 2.82 -38.79
N ALA A 222 -12.53 3.71 -38.86
CA ALA A 222 -12.56 4.86 -39.76
C ALA A 222 -12.52 4.47 -41.25
N GLU A 223 -12.01 3.30 -41.60
CA GLU A 223 -11.97 2.79 -42.98
C GLU A 223 -13.32 2.18 -43.42
N TYR A 224 -14.19 1.79 -42.47
CA TYR A 224 -15.49 1.13 -42.74
C TYR A 224 -16.71 2.05 -42.68
N GLU A 225 -16.59 3.32 -42.27
CA GLU A 225 -17.67 4.30 -42.39
C GLU A 225 -17.54 5.00 -43.77
N PRO A 226 -18.34 4.62 -44.79
CA PRO A 226 -18.33 5.34 -46.06
C PRO A 226 -18.86 6.76 -45.83
N VAL A 227 -18.13 7.75 -46.33
CA VAL A 227 -18.54 9.16 -46.40
C VAL A 227 -19.82 9.31 -47.22
#